data_AF-A0A4U5PPD8-F1
#
_entry.id   AF-A0A4U5PPD8-F1
#
_cell.length_a   1.000
_cell.length_b   1.000
_cell.length_c   1.000
_cell.angle_alpha   90.00
_cell.angle_beta   90.00
_cell.angle_gamma   90.00
#
_symmetry.space_group_name_H-M   'P 1'
#
loop_
_entity.id
_entity.type
_entity.pdbx_description
1 polymer ?
#
loop_
_entity_poly.entity_id
_entity_poly.type
_entity_poly.pdbx_seq_one_letter_code
_entity_poly.pdbx_strand_id
1 'polypeptide(L)'
;MSVQEHFNPQSTDIFVASCPNTGTTWLKALTFAILTRSRLSGSTTGSLLTKMPHDCVPFLEYDLAPDPSNRDLAIPLVSTHVPYSCLPQSIISSSCKIIYICRDAKDVFVSLWYFNAKLHRLENVDPLPLEEAFELFCNGIANYGPYWDHVLGQGGARKNVTKIDDGDHISIFRDITWSTFIIIIIGAILKQLKILKF
;
A
#
# COMPACT_ATOMS: atom_id res chain seq x y z
N MET A 1 5.06 9.02 -20.38
CA MET A 1 4.15 7.89 -20.68
C MET A 1 3.38 7.58 -19.42
N SER A 2 2.07 7.31 -19.51
CA SER A 2 1.25 7.02 -18.33
C SER A 2 1.29 5.53 -17.99
N VAL A 3 1.34 5.21 -16.69
CA VAL A 3 1.20 3.83 -16.16
C VAL A 3 -0.08 3.17 -16.67
N GLN A 4 -1.14 3.95 -16.85
CA GLN A 4 -2.48 3.51 -17.25
C GLN A 4 -2.48 2.64 -18.51
N GLU A 5 -1.64 2.99 -19.47
CA GLU A 5 -1.68 2.39 -20.81
C GLU A 5 -0.64 1.27 -21.01
N HIS A 6 0.45 1.29 -20.25
CA HIS A 6 1.63 0.44 -20.54
C HIS A 6 1.95 -0.56 -19.43
N PHE A 7 1.36 -0.43 -18.25
CA PHE A 7 1.60 -1.39 -17.18
C PHE A 7 0.83 -2.70 -17.46
N ASN A 8 1.58 -3.78 -17.69
CA ASN A 8 1.03 -5.11 -17.92
C ASN A 8 1.19 -5.98 -16.66
N PRO A 9 0.12 -6.13 -15.84
CA PRO A 9 0.18 -6.95 -14.63
C PRO A 9 0.34 -8.44 -14.97
N GLN A 10 1.11 -9.15 -14.17
CA GLN A 10 1.13 -10.61 -14.16
C GLN A 10 0.10 -11.13 -13.16
N SER A 11 -0.53 -12.27 -13.46
CA SER A 11 -1.53 -12.89 -12.57
C SER A 11 -1.01 -13.23 -11.17
N THR A 12 0.31 -13.26 -10.98
CA THR A 12 1.01 -13.46 -9.71
C THR A 12 1.30 -12.16 -8.94
N ASP A 13 1.11 -10.99 -9.56
CA ASP A 13 1.39 -9.70 -8.95
C ASP A 13 0.44 -9.43 -7.77
N ILE A 14 1.02 -8.88 -6.71
CA ILE A 14 0.33 -8.48 -5.48
C ILE A 14 0.58 -6.98 -5.27
N PHE A 15 -0.51 -6.22 -5.30
CA PHE A 15 -0.51 -4.79 -5.09
C PHE A 15 -0.69 -4.45 -3.61
N VAL A 16 0.27 -3.72 -3.05
CA VAL A 16 0.25 -3.17 -1.70
C VAL A 16 -0.29 -1.74 -1.80
N ALA A 17 -1.60 -1.60 -1.66
CA ALA A 17 -2.32 -0.35 -1.80
C ALA A 17 -2.54 0.33 -0.45
N SER A 18 -2.47 1.66 -0.41
CA SER A 18 -2.71 2.43 0.81
C SER A 18 -2.89 3.90 0.47
N CYS A 19 -3.71 4.65 1.21
CA CYS A 19 -3.55 6.12 1.19
C CYS A 19 -2.21 6.48 1.85
N PRO A 20 -1.51 7.56 1.47
CA PRO A 20 -0.30 7.99 2.17
C PRO A 20 -0.48 8.05 3.69
N ASN A 21 0.57 7.71 4.41
CA ASN A 21 0.65 7.82 5.88
C ASN A 21 -0.32 6.92 6.67
N THR A 22 -0.84 5.85 6.04
CA THR A 22 -1.66 4.82 6.71
C THR A 22 -0.89 3.57 7.14
N GLY A 23 0.44 3.53 6.96
CA GLY A 23 1.28 2.38 7.35
C GLY A 23 1.94 1.63 6.20
N THR A 24 2.07 2.25 5.02
CA THR A 24 2.64 1.65 3.80
C THR A 24 4.02 1.04 4.01
N THR A 25 4.93 1.71 4.71
CA THR A 25 6.28 1.20 4.99
C THR A 25 6.24 -0.13 5.75
N TRP A 26 5.37 -0.21 6.75
CA TRP A 26 5.21 -1.42 7.56
C TRP A 26 4.58 -2.55 6.75
N LEU A 27 3.54 -2.24 5.96
CA LEU A 27 2.91 -3.23 5.09
C LEU A 27 3.88 -3.77 4.03
N LYS A 28 4.64 -2.90 3.36
CA LYS A 28 5.70 -3.29 2.40
C LYS A 28 6.71 -4.25 3.04
N ALA A 29 7.22 -3.89 4.22
CA ALA A 29 8.17 -4.70 4.96
C ALA A 29 7.57 -6.08 5.29
N LEU A 30 6.34 -6.11 5.77
CA LEU A 30 5.67 -7.34 6.17
C LEU A 30 5.41 -8.26 4.97
N THR A 31 4.84 -7.74 3.88
CA THR A 31 4.56 -8.54 2.69
C THR A 31 5.86 -9.06 2.05
N PHE A 32 6.90 -8.21 2.02
CA PHE A 32 8.21 -8.59 1.52
C PHE A 32 8.84 -9.70 2.35
N ALA A 33 8.89 -9.53 3.67
CA ALA A 33 9.45 -10.53 4.58
C ALA A 33 8.72 -11.87 4.46
N ILE A 34 7.39 -11.86 4.36
CA ILE A 34 6.59 -13.08 4.23
C ILE A 34 6.88 -13.79 2.90
N LEU A 35 6.93 -13.08 1.78
CA LEU A 35 7.18 -13.68 0.46
C LEU A 35 8.61 -14.20 0.31
N THR A 36 9.58 -13.51 0.91
CA THR A 36 10.99 -13.86 0.79
C THR A 36 11.46 -14.82 1.89
N ARG A 37 10.61 -15.14 2.88
CA ARG A 37 10.98 -15.96 4.05
C ARG A 37 11.67 -17.29 3.71
N SER A 38 11.23 -17.96 2.65
CA SER A 38 11.79 -19.25 2.22
C SER A 38 13.04 -19.12 1.35
N ARG A 39 13.31 -17.92 0.81
CA ARG A 39 14.47 -17.62 -0.03
C ARG A 39 15.62 -17.03 0.76
N LEU A 40 15.32 -16.34 1.87
CA LEU A 40 16.31 -15.73 2.76
C LEU A 40 17.05 -16.74 3.65
N SER A 41 16.70 -18.03 3.62
CA SER A 41 17.38 -19.07 4.43
C SER A 41 18.82 -19.39 3.97
N GLY A 42 19.36 -18.70 2.96
CA GLY A 42 20.72 -18.93 2.45
C GLY A 42 21.43 -17.71 1.85
N SER A 43 20.82 -16.52 1.83
CA SER A 43 21.45 -15.31 1.29
C SER A 43 21.07 -14.06 2.07
N THR A 44 22.07 -13.27 2.48
CA THR A 44 21.93 -11.95 3.10
C THR A 44 21.67 -10.84 2.09
N THR A 45 21.79 -11.11 0.79
CA THR A 45 21.53 -10.13 -0.27
C THR A 45 20.02 -10.01 -0.51
N GLY A 46 19.45 -8.84 -0.19
CA GLY A 46 18.02 -8.57 -0.34
C GLY A 46 17.19 -8.64 0.95
N SER A 47 17.83 -8.64 2.13
CA SER A 47 17.11 -8.56 3.42
C SER A 47 16.71 -7.12 3.76
N LEU A 48 15.59 -6.96 4.48
CA LEU A 48 15.18 -5.67 5.09
C LEU A 48 16.19 -5.13 6.10
N LEU A 49 17.23 -5.90 6.45
CA LEU A 49 18.35 -5.46 7.26
C LEU A 49 19.30 -4.50 6.53
N THR A 50 19.32 -4.54 5.19
CA THR A 50 20.26 -3.75 4.37
C THR A 50 19.59 -2.81 3.38
N LYS A 51 18.28 -2.94 3.17
CA LYS A 51 17.48 -2.09 2.25
C LYS A 51 16.27 -1.51 2.95
N MET A 52 15.82 -0.33 2.50
CA MET A 52 14.56 0.21 2.97
C MET A 52 13.39 -0.55 2.35
N PRO A 53 12.25 -0.72 3.05
CA PRO A 53 11.07 -1.38 2.49
C PRO A 53 10.57 -0.75 1.18
N HIS A 54 10.79 0.56 0.99
CA HIS A 54 10.44 1.26 -0.23
C HIS A 54 11.31 0.85 -1.43
N ASP A 55 12.57 0.47 -1.20
CA ASP A 55 13.48 -0.03 -2.26
C ASP A 55 13.17 -1.49 -2.62
N CYS A 56 12.58 -2.24 -1.69
CA CYS A 56 12.21 -3.64 -1.85
C CYS A 56 10.89 -3.84 -2.57
N VAL A 57 9.97 -2.87 -2.48
CA VAL A 57 8.63 -2.93 -3.08
C VAL A 57 8.38 -1.60 -3.81
N PRO A 58 8.57 -1.55 -5.15
CA PRO A 58 8.47 -0.31 -5.91
C PRO A 58 7.04 0.24 -5.93
N PHE A 59 6.92 1.56 -6.05
CA PHE A 59 5.67 2.24 -6.31
C PHE A 59 5.33 2.24 -7.79
N LEU A 60 4.07 1.93 -8.10
CA LEU A 60 3.54 1.92 -9.45
C LEU A 60 3.68 3.29 -10.13
N GLU A 61 3.31 4.35 -9.41
CA GLU A 61 3.26 5.73 -9.93
C GLU A 61 4.61 6.47 -9.97
N TYR A 62 5.61 6.03 -9.18
CA TYR A 62 6.90 6.72 -9.07
C TYR A 62 8.04 5.91 -9.70
N ASP A 63 8.10 4.61 -9.42
CA ASP A 63 9.24 3.77 -9.79
C ASP A 63 8.98 3.02 -11.11
N LEU A 64 7.75 2.56 -11.32
CA LEU A 64 7.38 1.78 -12.51
C LEU A 64 6.75 2.62 -13.63
N ALA A 65 6.30 3.84 -13.32
CA ALA A 65 5.78 4.77 -14.31
C ALA A 65 6.83 5.21 -15.34
N PRO A 66 8.07 5.55 -14.92
CA PRO A 66 9.13 5.91 -15.87
C PRO A 66 9.68 4.68 -16.58
N ASP A 67 9.81 3.55 -15.87
CA ASP A 67 10.38 2.31 -16.39
C ASP A 67 9.64 1.07 -15.82
N PRO A 68 8.69 0.49 -16.57
CA PRO A 68 7.95 -0.70 -16.15
C PRO A 68 8.83 -1.95 -15.97
N SER A 69 10.05 -1.95 -16.51
CA SER A 69 10.99 -3.07 -16.40
C SER A 69 11.76 -3.07 -15.09
N ASN A 70 11.71 -1.97 -14.32
CA ASN A 70 12.34 -1.81 -13.00
C ASN A 70 11.58 -2.56 -11.88
N ARG A 71 11.06 -3.76 -12.19
CA ARG A 71 10.39 -4.63 -11.23
C ARG A 71 11.12 -5.98 -11.13
N ASP A 72 11.27 -6.46 -9.90
CA ASP A 72 11.81 -7.79 -9.67
C ASP A 72 10.73 -8.85 -9.91
N LEU A 73 10.82 -9.57 -11.03
CA LEU A 73 9.88 -10.64 -11.36
C LEU A 73 9.92 -11.81 -10.37
N ALA A 74 11.00 -11.98 -9.61
CA ALA A 74 11.06 -12.98 -8.56
C ALA A 74 10.20 -12.57 -7.37
N ILE A 75 10.06 -11.28 -7.10
CA ILE A 75 9.32 -10.71 -5.96
C ILE A 75 8.13 -9.91 -6.53
N PRO A 76 6.98 -10.55 -6.75
CA PRO A 76 5.83 -9.95 -7.44
C PRO A 76 5.04 -9.00 -6.53
N LEU A 77 5.73 -8.07 -5.87
CA LEU A 77 5.16 -7.03 -5.03
C LEU A 77 5.30 -5.68 -5.74
N VAL A 78 4.17 -5.00 -5.88
CA VAL A 78 4.10 -3.62 -6.35
C VAL A 78 3.28 -2.84 -5.33
N SER A 79 3.58 -1.58 -5.10
CA SER A 79 2.82 -0.73 -4.18
C SER A 79 2.20 0.45 -4.88
N THR A 80 1.15 1.02 -4.31
CA THR A 80 0.52 2.21 -4.90
C THR A 80 -0.27 3.01 -3.87
N HIS A 81 -0.27 4.32 -4.07
CA HIS A 81 -1.17 5.28 -3.44
C HIS A 81 -2.34 5.68 -4.35
N VAL A 82 -2.40 5.15 -5.58
CA VAL A 82 -3.46 5.47 -6.52
C VAL A 82 -4.79 4.88 -6.01
N PRO A 83 -5.88 5.69 -5.92
CA PRO A 83 -7.20 5.19 -5.56
C PRO A 83 -7.64 4.07 -6.51
N TYR A 84 -8.44 3.11 -6.00
CA TYR A 84 -8.90 1.96 -6.79
C TYR A 84 -9.56 2.36 -8.11
N SER A 85 -10.41 3.39 -8.11
CA SER A 85 -11.09 3.92 -9.30
C SER A 85 -10.16 4.50 -10.36
N CYS A 86 -8.94 4.82 -9.97
CA CYS A 86 -7.91 5.39 -10.83
C CYS A 86 -6.81 4.37 -11.15
N LEU A 87 -6.94 3.09 -10.77
CA LEU A 87 -5.96 2.08 -11.17
C LEU A 87 -6.10 1.74 -12.66
N PRO A 88 -5.00 1.35 -13.33
CA PRO A 88 -5.04 0.79 -14.67
C PRO A 88 -6.10 -0.30 -14.82
N GLN A 89 -6.90 -0.22 -15.89
CA GLN A 89 -7.94 -1.22 -16.15
C GLN A 89 -7.35 -2.63 -16.30
N SER A 90 -6.09 -2.74 -16.76
CA SER A 90 -5.35 -4.00 -16.81
C SER A 90 -5.22 -4.63 -15.42
N ILE A 91 -4.99 -3.83 -14.37
CA ILE A 91 -4.92 -4.31 -12.97
C ILE A 91 -6.32 -4.67 -12.48
N ILE A 92 -7.31 -3.80 -12.69
CA ILE A 92 -8.68 -4.02 -12.22
C ILE A 92 -9.32 -5.28 -12.83
N SER A 93 -9.04 -5.55 -14.10
CA SER A 93 -9.57 -6.73 -14.83
C SER A 93 -8.73 -8.00 -14.66
N SER A 94 -7.55 -7.91 -14.03
CA SER A 94 -6.68 -9.05 -13.80
C SER A 94 -7.09 -9.88 -12.57
N SER A 95 -6.48 -11.05 -12.43
CA SER A 95 -6.58 -11.87 -11.22
C SER A 95 -5.60 -11.47 -10.11
N CYS A 96 -4.92 -10.33 -10.24
CA CYS A 96 -3.94 -9.87 -9.26
C CYS A 96 -4.59 -9.66 -7.89
N LYS A 97 -3.78 -9.76 -6.85
CA LYS A 97 -4.26 -9.52 -5.48
C LYS A 97 -3.95 -8.10 -5.07
N ILE A 98 -4.85 -7.48 -4.31
CA ILE A 98 -4.64 -6.16 -3.74
C ILE A 98 -4.77 -6.26 -2.22
N ILE A 99 -3.70 -5.94 -1.53
CA ILE A 99 -3.66 -5.82 -0.08
C ILE A 99 -3.72 -4.34 0.25
N TYR A 100 -4.74 -3.93 1.00
CA TYR A 100 -4.97 -2.55 1.37
C TYR A 100 -4.90 -2.35 2.88
N ILE A 101 -4.22 -1.29 3.31
CA ILE A 101 -4.23 -0.82 4.71
C ILE A 101 -4.84 0.57 4.80
N CYS A 102 -5.64 0.77 5.86
CA CYS A 102 -6.15 2.07 6.25
C CYS A 102 -6.10 2.24 7.75
N ARG A 103 -6.20 3.50 8.18
CA ARG A 103 -6.05 3.95 9.56
C ARG A 103 -7.12 4.99 9.90
N ASP A 104 -7.35 5.28 11.17
CA ASP A 104 -8.22 6.37 11.60
C ASP A 104 -7.83 7.69 10.92
N ALA A 105 -8.82 8.43 10.43
CA ALA A 105 -8.58 9.62 9.63
C ALA A 105 -7.86 10.73 10.41
N LYS A 106 -8.07 10.85 11.73
CA LYS A 106 -7.39 11.85 12.55
C LYS A 106 -5.91 11.53 12.66
N ASP A 107 -5.59 10.26 12.85
CA ASP A 107 -4.22 9.77 12.88
C ASP A 107 -3.51 9.95 11.54
N VAL A 108 -4.20 9.67 10.43
CA VAL A 108 -3.70 9.90 9.07
C VAL A 108 -3.40 11.38 8.86
N PHE A 109 -4.34 12.26 9.23
CA PHE A 109 -4.17 13.70 9.10
C PHE A 109 -2.92 14.19 9.84
N VAL A 110 -2.79 13.88 11.13
CA VAL A 110 -1.64 14.30 11.93
C VAL A 110 -0.34 13.80 11.31
N SER A 111 -0.29 12.52 10.92
CA SER A 111 0.89 11.95 10.28
C SER A 111 1.22 12.62 8.94
N LEU A 112 0.21 12.89 8.11
CA LEU A 112 0.37 13.53 6.81
C LEU A 112 0.86 14.98 6.95
N TRP A 113 0.32 15.73 7.90
CA TRP A 113 0.76 17.09 8.18
C TRP A 113 2.24 17.13 8.59
N TYR A 114 2.66 16.27 9.53
CA TYR A 114 4.08 16.18 9.92
C TYR A 114 5.00 15.77 8.76
N PHE A 115 4.55 14.85 7.91
CA PHE A 115 5.30 14.39 6.76
C PHE A 115 5.48 15.50 5.72
N ASN A 116 4.39 16.18 5.33
CA ASN A 116 4.45 17.31 4.41
C ASN A 116 5.28 18.46 5.00
N ALA A 117 5.13 18.76 6.29
CA ALA A 117 5.93 19.79 6.94
C ALA A 117 7.44 19.48 6.89
N LYS A 118 7.81 18.20 7.02
CA LYS A 118 9.21 17.76 6.85
C LYS A 118 9.67 17.93 5.40
N LEU A 119 8.85 17.55 4.42
CA LEU A 119 9.18 17.70 3.00
C LEU A 119 9.36 19.17 2.61
N HIS A 120 8.41 20.04 2.96
CA HIS A 120 8.51 21.48 2.68
C HIS A 120 9.79 22.10 3.26
N ARG A 121 10.16 21.73 4.50
CA ARG A 121 11.43 22.19 5.10
C ARG A 121 12.67 21.73 4.32
N LEU A 122 12.66 20.54 3.74
CA LEU A 122 13.76 20.06 2.88
C LEU A 122 13.83 20.85 1.57
N GLU A 123 12.70 21.37 1.10
CA GLU A 123 12.59 22.20 -0.10
C GLU A 123 12.77 23.71 0.19
N ASN A 124 13.08 24.08 1.44
CA ASN A 124 13.13 25.47 1.92
C ASN A 124 11.82 26.24 1.73
N VAL A 125 10.69 25.54 1.83
CA VAL A 125 9.33 26.09 1.81
C VAL A 125 8.77 26.05 3.23
N ASP A 126 8.07 27.10 3.62
CA ASP A 126 7.38 27.12 4.92
C ASP A 126 6.21 26.14 4.92
N PRO A 127 6.08 25.30 5.97
CA PRO A 127 5.00 24.32 6.04
C PRO A 127 3.66 25.01 6.32
N LEU A 128 2.57 24.44 5.79
CA LEU A 128 1.22 24.90 6.08
C LEU A 128 0.92 24.83 7.59
N PRO A 129 0.27 25.86 8.17
CA PRO A 129 -0.29 25.81 9.52
C PRO A 129 -1.22 24.60 9.70
N LEU A 130 -1.31 24.08 10.93
CA LEU A 130 -2.07 22.87 11.23
C LEU A 130 -3.56 23.05 10.90
N GLU A 131 -4.12 24.20 11.27
CA GLU A 131 -5.53 24.52 11.09
C GLU A 131 -5.91 24.59 9.60
N GLU A 132 -5.09 25.25 8.78
CA GLU A 132 -5.29 25.35 7.34
C GLU A 132 -5.15 23.97 6.67
N ALA A 133 -4.14 23.20 7.06
CA ALA A 133 -3.97 21.84 6.56
C ALA A 133 -5.16 20.93 6.94
N PHE A 134 -5.73 21.13 8.14
CA PHE A 134 -6.90 20.38 8.60
C PHE A 134 -8.13 20.71 7.76
N GLU A 135 -8.39 21.99 7.49
CA GLU A 135 -9.49 22.42 6.63
C GLU A 135 -9.36 21.84 5.21
N LEU A 136 -8.17 21.91 4.62
CA LEU A 136 -7.89 21.31 3.31
C LEU A 136 -8.15 19.79 3.32
N PHE A 137 -7.67 19.08 4.35
CA PHE A 137 -7.90 17.64 4.50
C PHE A 137 -9.39 17.30 4.63
N CYS A 138 -10.15 18.04 5.45
CA CYS A 138 -11.59 17.87 5.60
C CYS A 138 -12.35 18.13 4.30
N ASN A 139 -11.89 19.09 3.50
CA ASN A 139 -12.43 19.39 2.17
C ASN A 139 -11.97 18.39 1.09
N GLY A 140 -11.18 17.38 1.45
CA GLY A 140 -10.68 16.35 0.54
C GLY A 140 -9.49 16.78 -0.31
N ILE A 141 -8.93 17.97 -0.06
CA ILE A 141 -7.78 18.54 -0.75
C ILE A 141 -6.51 18.04 -0.06
N ALA A 142 -6.09 16.82 -0.42
CA ALA A 142 -4.86 16.20 0.02
C ALA A 142 -4.28 15.33 -1.09
N ASN A 143 -3.00 14.97 -0.99
CA ASN A 143 -2.39 14.02 -1.92
C ASN A 143 -3.18 12.70 -1.90
N TYR A 144 -3.66 12.27 -3.07
CA TYR A 144 -4.54 11.11 -3.24
C TYR A 144 -5.88 11.20 -2.48
N GLY A 145 -6.28 12.40 -2.07
CA GLY A 145 -7.58 12.65 -1.46
C GLY A 145 -8.74 12.68 -2.46
N PRO A 146 -10.00 12.70 -1.99
CA PRO A 146 -10.40 12.72 -0.58
C PRO A 146 -10.14 11.40 0.15
N TYR A 147 -9.68 11.45 1.42
CA TYR A 147 -9.34 10.23 2.18
C TYR A 147 -10.51 9.26 2.30
N TRP A 148 -11.71 9.79 2.56
CA TRP A 148 -12.94 9.02 2.72
C TRP A 148 -13.23 8.23 1.45
N ASP A 149 -13.11 8.86 0.28
CA ASP A 149 -13.34 8.25 -1.02
C ASP A 149 -12.21 7.29 -1.39
N HIS A 150 -10.97 7.52 -0.93
CA HIS A 150 -9.89 6.57 -1.11
C HIS A 150 -10.17 5.26 -0.35
N VAL A 151 -10.61 5.35 0.91
CA VAL A 151 -10.96 4.19 1.74
C VAL A 151 -12.25 3.53 1.26
N LEU A 152 -13.28 4.31 0.89
CA LEU A 152 -14.56 3.82 0.40
C LEU A 152 -14.49 3.34 -1.04
N GLY A 153 -13.59 3.84 -1.87
CA GLY A 153 -13.36 3.30 -3.21
C GLY A 153 -12.79 1.89 -3.11
N GLN A 154 -11.85 1.69 -2.18
CA GLN A 154 -11.33 0.35 -1.89
C GLN A 154 -12.37 -0.56 -1.21
N GLY A 155 -13.10 -0.04 -0.21
CA GLY A 155 -14.08 -0.82 0.56
C GLY A 155 -15.46 -0.96 -0.11
N GLY A 156 -15.83 -0.03 -0.98
CA GLY A 156 -17.05 -0.03 -1.79
C GLY A 156 -16.98 -1.05 -2.93
N ALA A 157 -15.78 -1.53 -3.24
CA ALA A 157 -15.58 -2.78 -3.96
C ALA A 157 -16.11 -4.02 -3.19
N ARG A 158 -16.62 -3.89 -1.94
CA ARG A 158 -17.88 -4.50 -1.42
C ARG A 158 -18.19 -4.18 0.06
N LYS A 159 -19.48 -3.90 0.31
CA LYS A 159 -20.12 -3.83 1.64
C LYS A 159 -19.92 -5.14 2.43
N ASN A 160 -19.01 -5.15 3.41
CA ASN A 160 -19.03 -5.88 4.70
C ASN A 160 -17.59 -6.06 5.21
N VAL A 161 -17.12 -5.06 5.94
CA VAL A 161 -15.78 -5.01 6.51
C VAL A 161 -15.73 -5.83 7.79
N THR A 162 -15.51 -7.13 7.63
CA THR A 162 -14.70 -8.06 8.46
C THR A 162 -14.93 -9.46 7.91
N LYS A 163 -14.40 -9.76 6.73
CA LYS A 163 -14.29 -11.14 6.24
C LYS A 163 -12.97 -11.32 5.50
N ILE A 164 -12.12 -12.17 6.06
CA ILE A 164 -11.08 -12.87 5.32
C ILE A 164 -11.81 -14.01 4.59
N ASP A 165 -12.51 -13.71 3.50
CA ASP A 165 -13.20 -14.72 2.70
C ASP A 165 -12.25 -15.27 1.62
N ASP A 166 -12.24 -16.60 1.47
CA ASP A 166 -11.28 -17.40 0.70
C ASP A 166 -11.38 -17.25 -0.85
N GLY A 167 -12.09 -16.22 -1.33
CA GLY A 167 -12.40 -16.04 -2.76
C GLY A 167 -12.13 -14.66 -3.35
N ASP A 168 -11.79 -13.65 -2.54
CA ASP A 168 -11.71 -12.26 -3.01
C ASP A 168 -10.26 -11.81 -3.30
N HIS A 169 -10.10 -11.09 -4.42
CA HIS A 169 -8.82 -10.52 -4.87
C HIS A 169 -8.33 -9.35 -3.99
N ILE A 170 -9.18 -8.79 -3.10
CA ILE A 170 -8.86 -7.60 -2.31
C ILE A 170 -8.97 -7.91 -0.81
N SER A 171 -7.93 -7.62 -0.04
CA SER A 171 -7.94 -7.71 1.43
C SER A 171 -7.75 -6.33 2.05
N ILE A 172 -8.62 -5.93 2.98
CA ILE A 172 -8.57 -4.62 3.65
C ILE A 172 -8.29 -4.83 5.13
N PHE A 173 -7.25 -4.18 5.63
CA PHE A 173 -6.90 -4.12 7.04
C PHE A 173 -7.30 -2.76 7.62
N ARG A 174 -8.12 -2.79 8.68
CA ARG A 174 -8.52 -1.63 9.50
C ARG A 174 -7.99 -1.79 10.91
N ASP A 175 -7.76 -0.67 11.58
CA ASP A 175 -7.26 -0.58 12.96
C ASP A 175 -7.83 -1.67 13.89
N ILE A 176 -6.96 -2.59 14.27
CA ILE A 176 -7.16 -3.56 15.36
C ILE A 176 -5.98 -3.33 16.32
N THR A 177 -6.27 -3.24 17.62
CA THR A 177 -5.29 -2.96 18.69
C THR A 177 -3.99 -3.77 18.56
N TRP A 178 -2.85 -3.11 18.83
CA TRP A 178 -1.47 -3.58 18.56
C TRP A 178 -1.14 -5.04 18.91
N SER A 179 -1.76 -5.62 19.93
CA SER A 179 -1.51 -7.01 20.36
C SER A 179 -2.20 -8.06 19.48
N THR A 180 -3.33 -7.74 18.87
CA THR A 180 -4.04 -8.62 17.92
C THR A 180 -3.59 -8.38 16.47
N PHE A 181 -2.95 -7.22 16.23
CA PHE A 181 -2.50 -6.69 14.93
C PHE A 181 -1.54 -7.63 14.19
N ILE A 182 -0.47 -8.08 14.84
CA ILE A 182 0.60 -8.81 14.15
C ILE A 182 0.14 -10.22 13.73
N ILE A 183 -0.53 -10.95 14.60
CA ILE A 183 -0.93 -12.34 14.33
C ILE A 183 -2.04 -12.40 13.28
N ILE A 184 -3.05 -11.52 13.36
CA ILE A 184 -4.15 -11.49 12.38
C ILE A 184 -3.64 -11.07 11.01
N ILE A 185 -2.81 -10.02 10.93
CA ILE A 185 -2.31 -9.54 9.64
C ILE A 185 -1.34 -10.54 9.03
N ILE A 186 -0.41 -11.11 9.81
CA ILE A 186 0.47 -12.17 9.31
C ILE A 186 -0.35 -13.38 8.85
N GLY A 187 -1.30 -13.84 9.65
CA GLY A 187 -2.17 -14.96 9.29
C GLY A 187 -2.97 -14.69 8.00
N ALA A 188 -3.55 -13.49 7.87
CA ALA A 188 -4.32 -13.08 6.70
C ALA A 188 -3.43 -12.93 5.45
N ILE A 189 -2.24 -12.34 5.58
CA ILE A 189 -1.28 -12.25 4.48
C ILE A 189 -0.80 -13.65 4.08
N LEU A 190 -0.45 -14.52 5.04
CA LEU A 190 -0.05 -15.90 4.74
C LEU A 190 -1.15 -16.69 4.03
N LYS A 191 -2.40 -16.49 4.45
CA LYS A 191 -3.58 -17.11 3.82
C LYS A 191 -3.78 -16.58 2.39
N GLN A 192 -3.74 -15.26 2.20
CA GLN A 192 -3.81 -14.62 0.89
C GLN A 192 -2.69 -15.07 -0.05
N LEU A 193 -1.49 -15.24 0.46
CA LEU A 193 -0.35 -15.71 -0.33
C LEU A 193 -0.39 -17.23 -0.61
N LYS A 194 -1.43 -17.95 -0.18
CA LYS A 194 -1.56 -19.42 -0.29
C LYS A 194 -0.39 -20.17 0.36
N ILE A 195 0.22 -19.56 1.38
CA ILE A 195 1.38 -20.10 2.08
C ILE A 195 0.95 -21.07 3.20
N LEU A 196 -0.26 -20.94 3.72
CA LEU A 196 -0.88 -21.91 4.63
C LEU A 196 -1.94 -22.70 3.86
N LYS A 197 -1.74 -24.01 3.71
CA LYS A 197 -2.79 -24.97 3.34
C LYS A 197 -3.36 -25.51 4.65
N PHE A 198 -4.65 -25.30 4.91
CA PHE A 198 -5.42 -26.12 5.83
C PHE A 198 -6.04 -27.27 5.05
#